data_AF-A0A970N6F3-F1
#
_entry.id   AF-A0A970N6F3-F1
#
_cell.length_a   1.000
_cell.length_b   1.000
_cell.length_c   1.000
_cell.angle_alpha   90.00
_cell.angle_beta   90.00
_cell.angle_gamma   90.00
#
_symmetry.space_group_name_H-M   'P 1'
#
loop_
_entity.id
_entity.type
_entity.pdbx_description
1 polymer ?
#
loop_
_entity_poly.entity_id
_entity_poly.type
_entity_poly.pdbx_seq_one_letter_code
_entity_poly.pdbx_strand_id
1 'polypeptide(L)'
;MASIGRILNYNPPAEGRIPSQVLTTWENGIFLKKEDINRDIKGLRSPQIGAIYATLSHWEVSSDAATIVMPTGTGKTEVMLSLLIAAS
;
A
#
# COMPACT_ATOMS: atom_id res chain seq x y z
N MET A 1 26.96 39.45 -3.22
CA MET A 1 26.01 39.29 -2.09
C MET A 1 25.16 38.06 -2.37
N ALA A 2 24.90 37.25 -1.34
CA ALA A 2 24.75 35.80 -1.37
C ALA A 2 23.59 35.21 -2.20
N SER A 3 23.90 34.05 -2.79
CA SER A 3 22.99 33.04 -3.35
C SER A 3 22.10 32.45 -2.24
N ILE A 4 20.78 32.71 -2.28
CA ILE A 4 19.76 32.06 -1.43
C ILE A 4 18.59 31.59 -2.31
N GLY A 5 18.87 30.93 -3.43
CA GLY A 5 17.83 30.44 -4.37
C GLY A 5 17.74 28.92 -4.49
N ARG A 6 18.55 28.15 -3.76
CA ARG A 6 18.80 26.71 -4.04
C ARG A 6 18.47 25.80 -2.86
N ILE A 7 17.40 26.07 -2.10
CA ILE A 7 16.97 25.24 -0.95
C ILE A 7 15.57 24.65 -1.12
N LEU A 8 14.77 25.14 -2.08
CA LEU A 8 13.50 24.50 -2.43
C LEU A 8 13.55 24.16 -3.90
N ASN A 9 13.70 22.87 -4.22
CA ASN A 9 13.23 22.35 -5.50
C ASN A 9 11.70 22.54 -5.49
N TYR A 10 11.23 23.73 -5.86
CA TYR A 10 9.85 23.95 -6.20
C TYR A 10 9.56 23.08 -7.41
N ASN A 11 8.98 21.91 -7.17
CA ASN A 11 8.36 21.14 -8.22
C ASN A 11 7.05 21.88 -8.52
N PRO A 12 6.93 22.58 -9.67
CA PRO A 12 5.66 23.18 -10.04
C PRO A 12 4.60 22.08 -9.99
N PRO A 13 3.34 22.39 -9.58
CA PRO A 13 2.27 21.42 -9.70
C PRO A 13 2.28 20.97 -11.16
N ALA A 14 2.64 19.71 -11.39
CA ALA A 14 2.47 19.08 -12.68
C ALA A 14 1.05 19.45 -13.14
N GLU A 15 0.88 19.88 -14.38
CA GLU A 15 -0.44 19.92 -15.01
C GLU A 15 -1.26 18.76 -14.47
N GLY A 16 -2.39 19.07 -13.81
CA GLY A 16 -3.02 18.17 -12.85
C GLY A 16 -3.12 16.76 -13.42
N ARG A 17 -2.44 15.80 -12.77
CA ARG A 17 -2.47 14.42 -13.24
C ARG A 17 -3.91 13.95 -13.30
N ILE A 18 -4.34 13.44 -14.44
CA ILE A 18 -5.67 12.83 -14.54
C ILE A 18 -5.71 11.55 -13.68
N PRO A 19 -6.88 11.15 -13.15
CA PRO A 19 -6.97 10.01 -12.23
C PRO A 19 -6.30 8.72 -12.75
N SER A 20 -6.39 8.44 -14.05
CA SER A 20 -5.72 7.29 -14.67
C SER A 20 -4.19 7.33 -14.54
N GLN A 21 -3.57 8.51 -14.63
CA GLN A 21 -2.12 8.68 -14.42
C GLN A 21 -1.73 8.46 -12.96
N VAL A 22 -2.62 8.71 -12.01
CA VAL A 22 -2.38 8.40 -10.59
C VAL A 22 -2.47 6.89 -10.37
N LEU A 23 -3.48 6.23 -10.95
CA LEU A 23 -3.64 4.77 -10.85
C LEU A 23 -2.42 4.02 -11.40
N THR A 24 -1.84 4.47 -12.51
CA THR A 24 -0.60 3.85 -13.04
C THR A 24 0.59 3.93 -12.08
N THR A 25 0.58 4.86 -11.11
CA THR A 25 1.65 4.92 -10.09
C THR A 25 1.52 3.86 -9.00
N TRP A 26 0.36 3.19 -8.92
CA TRP A 26 0.08 2.16 -7.93
C TRP A 26 0.39 0.76 -8.44
N GLU A 27 0.57 0.58 -9.76
CA GLU A 27 1.03 -0.67 -10.35
C GLU A 27 2.37 -1.10 -9.72
N ASN A 28 2.39 -2.29 -9.12
CA ASN A 28 3.53 -2.81 -8.34
C ASN A 28 3.96 -1.89 -7.16
N GLY A 29 3.07 -0.99 -6.71
CA GLY A 29 3.33 0.02 -5.69
C GLY A 29 3.38 -0.52 -4.26
N ILE A 30 3.10 -1.81 -4.07
CA ILE A 30 3.18 -2.46 -2.77
C ILE A 30 4.05 -3.71 -2.78
N PHE A 31 4.89 -3.84 -1.76
CA PHE A 31 5.68 -5.03 -1.51
C PHE A 31 5.14 -5.77 -0.29
N LEU A 32 4.43 -6.88 -0.52
CA LEU A 32 3.85 -7.71 0.54
C LEU A 32 4.94 -8.54 1.22
N LYS A 33 5.60 -7.93 2.21
CA LYS A 33 6.66 -8.58 2.99
C LYS A 33 6.17 -8.93 4.39
N LYS A 34 6.42 -10.15 4.84
CA LYS A 34 6.23 -10.51 6.25
C LYS A 34 7.33 -9.89 7.09
N GLU A 35 6.99 -9.36 8.26
CA GLU A 35 7.98 -9.00 9.26
C GLU A 35 8.74 -10.23 9.77
N ASP A 36 10.00 -10.04 10.11
CA ASP A 36 10.81 -11.01 10.86
C ASP A 36 11.62 -10.26 11.91
N ILE A 37 11.16 -10.34 13.15
CA ILE A 37 11.76 -9.64 14.29
C ILE A 37 13.19 -10.14 14.56
N ASN A 38 13.46 -11.43 14.36
CA ASN A 38 14.78 -12.02 14.65
C ASN A 38 15.84 -11.57 13.65
N ARG A 39 15.41 -11.21 12.44
CA ARG A 39 16.28 -10.74 11.35
C ARG A 39 16.22 -9.23 11.14
N ASP A 40 15.56 -8.50 12.02
CA ASP A 40 15.29 -7.05 11.90
C ASP A 40 14.65 -6.66 10.56
N ILE A 41 13.78 -7.53 10.04
CA ILE A 41 13.05 -7.28 8.81
C ILE A 41 11.73 -6.60 9.15
N LYS A 42 11.61 -5.33 8.79
CA LYS A 42 10.35 -4.60 8.82
C LYS A 42 9.40 -5.10 7.74
N GLY A 43 8.13 -5.28 8.09
CA GLY A 43 7.09 -5.76 7.18
C GLY A 43 5.73 -5.81 7.85
N LEU A 44 4.81 -6.52 7.20
CA LEU A 44 3.47 -6.79 7.68
C LEU A 44 3.49 -7.91 8.72
N ARG A 45 2.71 -7.73 9.77
CA ARG A 45 2.55 -8.73 10.84
C ARG A 45 1.78 -9.93 10.32
N SER A 46 1.95 -11.09 10.97
CA SER A 46 1.26 -12.34 10.60
C SER A 46 -0.26 -12.20 10.34
N PRO A 47 -1.06 -11.52 11.20
CA PRO A 47 -2.50 -11.37 10.92
C PRO A 47 -2.79 -10.51 9.67
N GLN A 48 -1.93 -9.52 9.37
CA GLN A 48 -2.11 -8.63 8.22
C GLN A 48 -1.80 -9.37 6.92
N ILE A 49 -0.63 -10.04 6.85
CA ILE A 49 -0.21 -10.75 5.64
C ILE A 49 -1.14 -11.92 5.31
N GLY A 50 -1.61 -12.64 6.33
CA GLY A 50 -2.58 -13.72 6.16
C GLY A 50 -3.92 -13.22 5.62
N ALA A 51 -4.43 -12.11 6.17
CA ALA A 51 -5.68 -11.51 5.69
C ALA A 51 -5.58 -11.07 4.22
N ILE A 52 -4.46 -10.45 3.83
CA ILE A 52 -4.23 -10.01 2.45
C ILE A 52 -4.21 -11.21 1.50
N TYR A 53 -3.38 -12.23 1.77
CA TYR A 53 -3.30 -13.40 0.88
C TYR A 53 -4.61 -14.20 0.82
N ALA A 54 -5.35 -14.32 1.92
CA ALA A 54 -6.66 -14.96 1.90
C ALA A 54 -7.66 -14.20 1.03
N THR A 55 -7.66 -12.87 1.10
CA THR A 55 -8.57 -12.02 0.31
C THR A 55 -8.21 -12.05 -1.17
N LEU A 56 -6.92 -11.92 -1.50
CA LEU A 56 -6.45 -12.01 -2.88
C LEU A 56 -6.77 -13.39 -3.46
N SER A 57 -6.51 -14.48 -2.72
CA SER A 57 -6.86 -15.83 -3.16
C SER A 57 -8.36 -16.02 -3.38
N HIS A 58 -9.22 -15.39 -2.58
CA HIS A 58 -10.67 -15.41 -2.80
C HIS A 58 -11.04 -14.67 -4.09
N TRP A 59 -10.45 -13.50 -4.32
CA TRP A 59 -10.70 -12.69 -5.51
C TRP A 59 -10.16 -13.26 -6.83
N GLU A 60 -9.15 -14.13 -6.78
CA GLU A 60 -8.69 -14.89 -7.95
C GLU A 60 -9.73 -15.91 -8.47
N VAL A 61 -10.64 -16.37 -7.61
CA VAL A 61 -11.62 -17.42 -7.95
C VAL A 61 -13.08 -16.97 -7.87
N SER A 62 -13.35 -15.81 -7.28
CA SER A 62 -14.69 -15.24 -7.13
C SER A 62 -14.66 -13.71 -7.08
N SER A 63 -15.61 -13.06 -7.75
CA SER A 63 -15.82 -11.61 -7.65
C SER A 63 -16.74 -11.20 -6.48
N ASP A 64 -17.18 -12.16 -5.66
CA ASP A 64 -18.13 -11.89 -4.58
C ASP A 64 -17.46 -11.13 -3.42
N ALA A 65 -18.27 -10.30 -2.75
CA ALA A 65 -17.83 -9.57 -1.57
C ALA A 65 -17.35 -10.53 -0.45
N ALA A 66 -16.24 -10.18 0.19
CA ALA A 66 -15.66 -10.93 1.31
C ALA A 66 -15.73 -10.13 2.61
N THR A 67 -15.89 -10.82 3.74
CA THR A 67 -15.84 -10.21 5.08
C THR A 67 -14.54 -10.59 5.78
N ILE A 68 -13.70 -9.59 6.06
CA ILE A 68 -12.44 -9.76 6.80
C ILE A 68 -12.66 -9.37 8.26
N VAL A 69 -12.61 -10.34 9.16
CA VAL A 69 -12.73 -10.11 10.61
C VAL A 69 -11.35 -10.06 11.26
N MET A 70 -11.01 -8.94 11.89
CA MET A 70 -9.76 -8.78 12.63
C MET A 70 -9.98 -8.06 13.98
N PRO A 71 -9.30 -8.47 15.06
CA PRO A 71 -9.33 -7.75 16.35
C PRO A 71 -8.85 -6.29 16.26
N THR A 72 -9.12 -5.48 17.28
CA THR A 72 -8.52 -4.14 17.39
C THR A 72 -7.00 -4.24 17.57
N GLY A 73 -6.25 -3.23 17.11
CA GLY A 73 -4.79 -3.20 17.23
C GLY A 73 -4.01 -4.13 16.27
N THR A 74 -4.68 -4.93 15.42
CA THR A 74 -4.02 -5.82 14.45
C THR A 74 -3.74 -5.17 13.09
N GLY A 75 -4.03 -3.88 12.94
CA GLY A 75 -3.74 -3.10 11.73
C GLY A 75 -4.67 -3.39 10.56
N LYS A 76 -5.99 -3.27 10.80
CA LYS A 76 -7.04 -3.36 9.78
C LYS A 76 -6.89 -2.32 8.67
N THR A 77 -6.48 -1.11 9.04
CA THR A 77 -6.31 0.00 8.10
C THR A 77 -5.23 -0.32 7.07
N GLU A 78 -4.08 -0.83 7.53
CA GLU A 78 -2.96 -1.20 6.65
C GLU A 78 -3.34 -2.36 5.73
N VAL A 79 -4.15 -3.32 6.21
CA VAL A 79 -4.68 -4.40 5.34
C VAL A 79 -5.56 -3.83 4.24
N MET A 80 -6.50 -2.93 4.57
CA MET A 80 -7.40 -2.34 3.57
C MET A 80 -6.64 -1.49 2.54
N LEU A 81 -5.67 -0.67 2.98
CA LEU A 81 -4.81 0.08 2.07
C LEU A 81 -3.94 -0.83 1.21
N SER A 82 -3.44 -1.93 1.77
CA SER A 82 -2.66 -2.90 1.02
C SER A 82 -3.49 -3.58 -0.07
N LEU A 83 -4.73 -3.96 0.24
CA LEU A 83 -5.66 -4.56 -0.72
C LEU A 83 -6.07 -3.58 -1.83
N LEU A 84 -6.27 -2.30 -1.50
CA LEU A 84 -6.56 -1.26 -2.49
C LEU A 84 -5.47 -1.16 -3.56
N ILE A 85 -4.20 -1.33 -3.19
CA ILE A 85 -3.06 -1.26 -4.10
C ILE A 85 -2.75 -2.63 -4.72
N ALA A 86 -2.92 -3.73 -3.97
CA ALA A 86 -2.59 -5.07 -4.47
C ALA A 86 -3.62 -5.61 -5.46
N ALA A 87 -4.86 -5.12 -5.41
CA ALA A 87 -5.95 -5.51 -6.31
C ALA A 87 -6.24 -4.46 -7.41
N SER A 88 -5.41 -3.42 -7.53
CA SER A 88 -5.53 -2.38 -8.57
C SER A 88 -5.02 -2.84 -9.93
#